data_AF-A0A3D3UCX9-F1
#
_entry.id   AF-A0A3D3UCX9-F1
#
_cell.length_a   1.000
_cell.length_b   1.000
_cell.length_c   1.000
_cell.angle_alpha   90.00
_cell.angle_beta   90.00
_cell.angle_gamma   90.00
#
_symmetry.space_group_name_H-M   'P 1'
#
loop_
_entity.id
_entity.type
_entity.pdbx_description
1 polymer ?
#
loop_
_entity_poly.entity_id
_entity_poly.type
_entity_poly.pdbx_seq_one_letter_code
_entity_poly.pdbx_strand_id
1 'polypeptide(L)' 'KPMRLVLQGVGARLNHYYDREWQPGEARQTRLVVIGETGLDQAAIRAALA' A
#
# COMPACT_ATOMS: atom_id res chain seq x y z
N LYS A 1 8.98 -1.42 14.03
CA LYS A 1 9.71 -2.68 13.77
C LYS A 1 10.28 -2.61 12.35
N PRO A 2 11.50 -3.10 12.04
CA PRO A 2 12.05 -3.07 10.68
C PRO A 2 11.38 -4.14 9.80
N MET A 3 10.05 -4.09 9.69
CA MET A 3 9.22 -5.05 8.97
C MET A 3 8.43 -4.36 7.85
N ARG A 4 8.05 -5.15 6.86
CA ARG A 4 7.16 -4.76 5.78
C ARG A 4 5.73 -4.65 6.32
N LEU A 5 5.11 -3.49 6.13
CA LEU A 5 3.69 -3.29 6.41
C LEU A 5 2.89 -3.67 5.16
N VAL A 6 1.98 -4.62 5.31
CA VAL A 6 1.04 -5.01 4.25
C VAL A 6 -0.30 -4.34 4.52
N LEU A 7 -0.88 -3.77 3.47
CA LEU A 7 -2.19 -3.14 3.43
C LEU A 7 -3.05 -3.86 2.39
N GLN A 8 -4.28 -4.23 2.75
CA GLN A 8 -5.24 -4.83 1.82
C GLN A 8 -6.67 -4.43 2.19
N GLY A 9 -7.54 -4.37 1.19
CA GLY A 9 -8.93 -4.03 1.41
C GLY A 9 -9.81 -4.20 0.18
N VAL A 10 -11.11 -4.33 0.43
CA VAL A 10 -12.17 -4.37 -0.59
C VAL A 10 -13.32 -3.50 -0.11
N GLY A 11 -13.76 -2.55 -0.95
CA GLY A 11 -14.73 -1.53 -0.55
C GLY A 11 -14.21 -0.71 0.64
N ALA A 12 -15.06 -0.51 1.66
CA ALA A 12 -14.72 0.27 2.84
C ALA A 12 -13.88 -0.48 3.90
N ARG A 13 -13.61 -1.77 3.71
CA ARG A 13 -12.90 -2.59 4.70
C ARG A 13 -11.42 -2.63 4.38
N LEU A 14 -10.61 -2.10 5.29
CA LEU A 14 -9.16 -2.07 5.20
C LEU A 14 -8.55 -2.80 6.39
N ASN A 15 -7.55 -3.63 6.11
CA ASN A 15 -6.76 -4.34 7.11
C ASN A 15 -5.28 -4.09 6.86
N HIS A 16 -4.50 -4.11 7.93
CA HIS A 16 -3.04 -4.05 7.85
C HIS A 16 -2.38 -4.99 8.85
N TYR A 17 -1.21 -5.50 8.48
CA TYR A 17 -0.37 -6.32 9.36
C TYR A 17 1.09 -6.22 8.96
N TYR A 18 1.99 -6.54 9.90
CA TYR A 18 3.41 -6.67 9.60
C TYR A 18 3.69 -8.09 9.12
N ASP A 19 4.28 -8.22 7.93
CA ASP A 19 4.53 -9.51 7.28
C ASP A 19 5.87 -10.12 7.73
N ARG A 20 6.99 -9.57 7.24
CA ARG A 20 8.35 -10.01 7.61
C ARG A 20 9.31 -8.86 7.78
N GLU A 21 10.46 -9.14 8.39
CA GLU A 21 11.58 -8.20 8.45
C GLU A 21 12.16 -7.90 7.07
N TRP A 22 12.70 -6.70 6.92
CA TRP A 22 13.49 -6.32 5.76
C TRP A 22 14.80 -7.11 5.74
N GLN A 23 15.14 -7.68 4.60
CA GLN A 23 16.42 -8.37 4.43
C GLN A 23 17.56 -7.36 4.27
N PRO A 24 18.81 -7.71 4.64
CA PRO A 24 19.97 -6.88 4.35
C PRO A 24 20.08 -6.61 2.83
N GLY A 25 20.27 -5.34 2.46
CA GLY A 25 20.36 -4.93 1.05
C GLY A 25 19.02 -4.85 0.31
N GLU A 26 17.89 -5.17 0.95
CA GLU A 26 16.57 -5.04 0.33
C GLU A 26 16.18 -3.56 0.15
N ALA A 27 15.78 -3.18 -1.06
CA ALA A 27 15.29 -1.83 -1.33
C ALA A 27 13.98 -1.59 -0.56
N ARG A 28 14.01 -0.66 0.41
CA ARG A 28 12.84 -0.26 1.18
C ARG A 28 11.94 0.63 0.35
N GLN A 29 11.02 0.01 -0.38
CA GLN A 29 10.06 0.69 -1.26
C GLN A 29 8.62 0.26 -1.00
N THR A 30 7.72 1.19 -1.23
CA THR A 30 6.27 0.96 -1.20
C THR A 30 5.76 0.67 -2.60
N ARG A 31 4.90 -0.34 -2.73
CA ARG A 31 4.18 -0.62 -3.97
C ARG A 31 2.71 -0.84 -3.64
N LEU A 32 1.87 -0.04 -4.28
CA LEU A 32 0.41 -0.08 -4.10
C LEU A 32 -0.26 -0.28 -5.45
N VAL A 33 -1.36 -1.03 -5.44
CA VAL A 33 -2.26 -1.19 -6.58
C VAL A 33 -3.63 -0.78 -6.10
N VAL A 34 -4.25 0.16 -6.80
CA VAL A 34 -5.61 0.64 -6.52
C VAL A 34 -6.47 0.28 -7.73
N ILE A 35 -7.58 -0.40 -7.48
CA ILE A 35 -8.51 -0.87 -8.51
C ILE A 35 -9.87 -0.25 -8.23
N GLY A 36 -10.44 0.40 -9.23
CA GLY A 36 -11.79 0.97 -9.18
C GLY A 36 -12.43 0.91 -10.56
N GLU A 37 -13.75 0.73 -10.61
CA GLU A 37 -14.50 0.62 -11.88
C GLU A 37 -14.85 2.00 -12.46
N THR A 38 -15.36 2.92 -11.62
CA THR A 38 -15.75 4.28 -12.03
C THR A 38 -15.48 5.29 -10.91
N GLY A 39 -15.29 6.56 -11.28
CA GLY A 39 -15.12 7.67 -10.32
C GLY A 39 -13.78 7.69 -9.57
N LEU A 40 -12.81 6.87 -9.97
CA LEU A 40 -11.50 6.82 -9.34
C LEU A 40 -10.62 7.99 -9.82
N ASP A 41 -10.36 8.95 -8.94
CA ASP A 41 -9.45 10.07 -9.23
C ASP A 41 -7.99 9.66 -9.00
N GLN A 42 -7.32 9.23 -10.08
CA GLN A 42 -5.90 8.86 -10.03
C GLN A 42 -5.00 10.01 -9.57
N ALA A 43 -5.28 11.25 -9.95
CA ALA A 43 -4.43 12.39 -9.61
C ALA A 43 -4.51 12.68 -8.11
N ALA A 44 -5.72 12.70 -7.56
CA ALA A 44 -5.94 12.85 -6.12
C ALA A 44 -5.28 11.70 -5.32
N ILE A 45 -5.40 10.45 -5.81
CA ILE A 45 -4.76 9.29 -5.17
C ILE A 45 -3.24 9.42 -5.17
N ARG A 46 -2.62 9.80 -6.29
CA ARG A 46 -1.16 10.00 -6.36
C ARG A 46 -0.71 11.13 -5.45
N ALA A 47 -1.45 12.23 -5.40
CA ALA A 47 -1.15 13.36 -4.53
C ALA A 47 -1.24 12.97 -3.04
N ALA A 48 -2.21 12.13 -2.66
CA ALA A 48 -2.36 11.65 -1.29
C ALA A 48 -1.29 10.63 -0.86
N LEU A 49 -0.58 10.02 -1.81
CA LEU A 49 0.48 9.03 -1.57
C LEU A 49 1.90 9.58 -1.74
N ALA A 50 2.06 10.83 -2.17
CA ALA A 50 3.34 11.52 -2.34
C ALA A 50 3.93 11.95 -1.01
#